data_AF-A0A2X3K8I8-F1
#
_entry.id   AF-A0A2X3K8I8-F1
#
_cell.length_a   1.000
_cell.length_b   1.000
_cell.length_c   1.000
_cell.angle_alpha   90.00
_cell.angle_beta   90.00
_cell.angle_gamma   90.00
#
_symmetry.space_group_name_H-M   'P 1'
#
loop_
_entity.id
_entity.type
_entity.pdbx_description
1 polymer ?
#
loop_
_entity_poly.entity_id
_entity_poly.type
_entity_poly.pdbx_seq_one_letter_code
_entity_poly.pdbx_strand_id
1 'polypeptide(L)'
;MSLSRTQIVNWLTRCGDIFSTESEYLTGLDREIGDADHGLNMNRGFSKVVEKLPAIADKDIGFILKNTGMTLLSSVGGASGPLFGTFFIRAAQATPGTAKP
;
A
#
# COMPACT_ATOMS: atom_id res chain seq x y z
N MET A 1 1.74 -24.61 0.18
CA MET A 1 1.14 -23.61 1.08
C MET A 1 0.75 -22.41 0.22
N SER A 2 -0.50 -21.93 0.29
CA SER A 2 -1.00 -20.82 -0.54
C SER A 2 -1.32 -19.60 0.34
N LEU A 3 -1.13 -18.40 -0.21
CA LEU A 3 -1.48 -17.13 0.44
C LEU A 3 -2.94 -16.77 0.13
N SER A 4 -3.75 -16.50 1.15
CA SER A 4 -5.17 -16.17 1.00
C SER A 4 -5.42 -14.67 0.84
N ARG A 5 -6.59 -14.31 0.30
CA ARG A 5 -7.06 -12.92 0.24
C ARG A 5 -7.07 -12.25 1.61
N THR A 6 -7.58 -12.92 2.64
CA THR A 6 -7.64 -12.37 4.00
C THR A 6 -6.23 -12.08 4.53
N GLN A 7 -5.24 -12.89 4.19
CA GLN A 7 -3.85 -12.62 4.55
C GLN A 7 -3.29 -11.39 3.83
N ILE A 8 -3.67 -11.15 2.57
CA ILE A 8 -3.31 -9.91 1.85
C ILE A 8 -3.97 -8.68 2.49
N VAL A 9 -5.26 -8.77 2.84
CA VAL A 9 -5.95 -7.67 3.55
C VAL A 9 -5.25 -7.37 4.87
N ASN A 10 -4.96 -8.39 5.68
CA ASN A 10 -4.25 -8.22 6.95
C ASN A 10 -2.85 -7.66 6.77
N TRP A 11 -2.15 -8.04 5.70
CA TRP A 11 -0.84 -7.48 5.37
C TRP A 11 -0.94 -5.98 5.08
N LEU A 12 -1.91 -5.55 4.26
CA LEU A 12 -2.10 -4.13 3.95
C LEU A 12 -2.54 -3.32 5.17
N THR A 13 -3.36 -3.88 6.07
CA THR A 13 -3.67 -3.27 7.37
C THR A 13 -2.40 -3.05 8.20
N ARG A 14 -1.55 -4.08 8.32
CA ARG A 14 -0.26 -3.97 9.03
C ARG A 14 0.70 -2.97 8.40
N CYS A 15 0.64 -2.79 7.07
CA CYS A 15 1.39 -1.71 6.42
C CYS A 15 0.92 -0.33 6.91
N GLY A 16 -0.38 -0.11 7.09
CA GLY A 16 -0.90 1.10 7.71
C GLY A 16 -0.34 1.32 9.12
N ASP A 17 -0.40 0.28 9.95
CA ASP A 17 0.10 0.33 11.33
C ASP A 17 1.60 0.68 11.38
N ILE A 18 2.43 0.05 10.55
CA ILE A 18 3.88 0.27 10.57
C ILE A 18 4.27 1.63 9.97
N PHE A 19 3.62 2.08 8.88
CA PHE A 19 3.92 3.40 8.32
C PHE A 19 3.42 4.53 9.21
N SER A 20 2.41 4.28 10.05
CA SER A 20 2.00 5.20 11.12
C SER A 20 3.03 5.23 12.25
N THR A 21 3.40 4.06 12.79
CA THR A 21 4.31 3.93 13.94
C THR A 21 5.73 4.44 13.62
N GLU A 22 6.24 4.10 12.43
CA GLU A 22 7.60 4.43 12.00
C GLU A 22 7.69 5.75 11.21
N SER A 23 6.62 6.54 11.17
CA SER A 23 6.54 7.74 10.32
C SER A 23 7.68 8.73 10.61
N GLU A 24 7.94 9.03 11.89
CA GLU A 24 9.01 9.95 12.28
C GLU A 24 10.40 9.38 12.00
N TYR A 25 10.59 8.08 12.21
CA TYR A 25 11.85 7.40 11.93
C TYR A 25 12.19 7.46 10.44
N LEU A 26 11.23 7.12 9.56
CA LEU A 26 11.42 7.18 8.11
C LEU A 26 11.65 8.61 7.62
N THR A 27 10.94 9.59 8.17
CA THR A 27 11.19 11.01 7.91
C THR A 27 12.57 11.45 8.40
N GLY A 28 13.06 10.90 9.52
CA GLY A 28 14.41 11.13 10.03
C GLY A 28 15.48 10.59 9.08
N LEU A 29 15.33 9.36 8.59
CA LEU A 29 16.25 8.80 7.59
C LEU A 29 16.28 9.63 6.30
N ASP A 30 15.11 10.04 5.83
CA ASP A 30 14.97 10.86 4.63
C ASP A 30 15.48 12.30 4.83
N ARG A 31 15.52 12.80 6.06
CA ARG A 31 16.13 14.11 6.36
C ARG A 31 17.63 14.11 6.12
N GLU A 32 18.31 13.00 6.40
CA GLU A 32 19.77 12.94 6.27
C GLU A 32 20.24 13.00 4.80
N ILE A 33 19.41 12.58 3.84
CA ILE A 33 19.81 12.43 2.43
C ILE A 33 18.75 12.91 1.41
N GLY A 34 17.67 13.51 1.86
CA GLY A 34 16.49 13.86 1.08
C GLY A 34 15.79 15.10 1.62
N ASP A 35 14.46 15.17 1.48
CA ASP A 35 13.64 16.33 1.82
C ASP A 35 12.77 16.14 3.08
N ALA A 36 13.02 15.07 3.83
CA ALA A 36 12.38 14.74 5.10
C ALA A 36 10.86 14.54 5.00
N ASP A 37 10.37 14.06 3.87
CA ASP A 37 8.94 13.92 3.61
C ASP A 37 8.49 12.45 3.47
N HIS A 38 9.44 11.51 3.36
CA HIS A 38 9.12 10.12 3.02
C HIS A 38 8.16 9.44 4.01
N GLY A 39 8.47 9.52 5.31
CA GLY A 39 7.64 8.94 6.36
C GLY A 39 6.22 9.51 6.40
N LEU A 40 6.08 10.83 6.20
CA LEU A 40 4.79 11.52 6.11
C LEU A 40 4.01 11.09 4.87
N ASN A 41 4.69 10.99 3.71
CA ASN A 41 4.11 10.60 2.44
C ASN A 41 3.59 9.16 2.49
N MET A 42 4.37 8.22 3.03
CA MET A 42 3.97 6.82 3.15
C MET A 42 2.85 6.62 4.16
N ASN A 43 2.90 7.28 5.31
CA ASN A 43 1.82 7.26 6.30
C ASN A 43 0.51 7.79 5.69
N ARG A 44 0.54 8.93 5.00
CA ARG A 44 -0.63 9.49 4.30
C ARG A 44 -1.20 8.52 3.27
N GLY A 45 -0.34 7.87 2.50
CA GLY A 45 -0.75 6.91 1.48
C GLY A 45 -1.40 5.66 2.05
N PHE A 46 -0.72 4.98 2.97
CA PHE A 46 -1.21 3.73 3.54
C PHE A 46 -2.38 3.93 4.50
N SER A 47 -2.50 5.06 5.18
CA SER A 47 -3.71 5.42 5.93
C SER A 47 -4.94 5.45 5.02
N LYS A 48 -4.83 6.06 3.83
CA LYS A 48 -5.92 6.07 2.82
C LYS A 48 -6.18 4.68 2.22
N VAL A 49 -5.16 3.84 2.08
CA VAL A 49 -5.34 2.45 1.66
C VAL A 49 -6.18 1.70 2.70
N VAL A 50 -5.81 1.79 3.98
CA VAL A 50 -6.52 1.11 5.08
C VAL A 50 -7.94 1.62 5.22
N GLU A 51 -8.19 2.93 5.06
CA GLU A 51 -9.55 3.50 5.07
C GLU A 51 -10.47 2.87 4.00
N LYS A 52 -9.94 2.63 2.80
CA LYS A 52 -10.71 2.04 1.69
C LYS A 52 -10.82 0.52 1.75
N LEU A 53 -9.91 -0.13 2.47
CA LEU A 53 -9.75 -1.57 2.45
C LEU A 53 -11.00 -2.35 2.88
N PRO A 54 -11.76 -1.95 3.92
CA PRO A 54 -13.00 -2.63 4.32
C PRO A 54 -14.03 -2.76 3.20
N ALA A 55 -14.15 -1.73 2.36
CA ALA A 55 -15.13 -1.70 1.25
C ALA A 55 -14.77 -2.65 0.10
N ILE A 56 -13.54 -3.14 0.05
CA ILE A 56 -13.02 -4.00 -1.03
C ILE A 56 -12.42 -5.31 -0.53
N ALA A 57 -12.47 -5.58 0.78
CA ALA A 57 -11.87 -6.74 1.42
C ALA A 57 -12.50 -8.06 0.95
N ASP A 58 -13.71 -8.00 0.39
CA ASP A 58 -14.45 -9.14 -0.17
C ASP A 58 -14.10 -9.42 -1.66
N LYS A 59 -13.34 -8.55 -2.32
CA LYS A 59 -12.99 -8.69 -3.74
C LYS A 59 -11.77 -9.60 -3.95
N ASP A 60 -11.48 -9.98 -5.19
CA ASP A 60 -10.31 -10.81 -5.48
C ASP A 60 -8.99 -10.04 -5.19
N ILE A 61 -7.88 -10.78 -5.06
CA ILE A 61 -6.57 -10.20 -4.73
C ILE A 61 -6.15 -9.15 -5.77
N GLY A 62 -6.40 -9.40 -7.06
CA GLY A 62 -6.05 -8.45 -8.12
C GLY A 62 -6.78 -7.13 -7.95
N PHE A 63 -8.08 -7.16 -7.63
CA PHE A 63 -8.85 -5.95 -7.37
C PHE A 63 -8.32 -5.16 -6.14
N ILE A 64 -7.99 -5.87 -5.05
CA ILE A 64 -7.45 -5.25 -3.82
C ILE A 64 -6.10 -4.59 -4.09
N LEU A 65 -5.18 -5.29 -4.75
CA LEU A 65 -3.85 -4.77 -5.07
C LEU A 65 -3.92 -3.60 -6.05
N LYS A 66 -4.83 -3.65 -7.05
CA LYS A 66 -5.01 -2.54 -8.00
C LYS A 66 -5.51 -1.28 -7.29
N ASN A 67 -6.50 -1.39 -6.40
CA ASN A 67 -7.01 -0.25 -5.64
C ASN A 67 -5.96 0.32 -4.67
N THR A 68 -5.15 -0.55 -4.08
CA THR A 68 -3.99 -0.15 -3.26
C THR A 68 -3.02 0.68 -4.10
N GLY A 69 -2.59 0.15 -5.25
CA GLY A 69 -1.65 0.84 -6.13
C GLY A 69 -2.17 2.18 -6.66
N MET A 70 -3.44 2.24 -7.07
CA MET A 70 -4.08 3.50 -7.51
C MET A 70 -4.18 4.52 -6.37
N THR A 71 -4.46 4.06 -5.14
CA THR A 71 -4.53 4.95 -3.98
C THR A 71 -3.15 5.51 -3.65
N LEU A 72 -2.10 4.67 -3.63
CA LEU A 72 -0.73 5.13 -3.38
C LEU A 72 -0.25 6.08 -4.49
N LEU A 73 -0.49 5.74 -5.75
CA LEU A 73 -0.12 6.58 -6.91
C LEU A 73 -0.71 8.00 -6.83
N SER A 74 -1.90 8.16 -6.25
CA SER A 74 -2.61 9.44 -6.18
C SER A 74 -2.46 10.18 -4.85
N SER A 75 -1.87 9.56 -3.82
CA SER A 75 -1.82 10.15 -2.47
C SER A 75 -0.44 10.21 -1.83
N VAL A 76 0.50 9.37 -2.26
CA VAL A 76 1.90 9.45 -1.86
C VAL A 76 2.59 10.43 -2.80
N GLY A 77 3.29 11.41 -2.22
CA GLY A 77 4.06 12.41 -2.97
C GLY A 77 5.45 11.92 -3.35
N GLY A 78 6.19 12.76 -4.07
CA GLY A 78 7.58 12.49 -4.46
C GLY A 78 7.74 11.25 -5.36
N ALA A 79 8.96 10.71 -5.39
CA ALA A 79 9.28 9.56 -6.23
C ALA A 79 8.59 8.26 -5.77
N SER A 80 8.33 8.12 -4.46
CA SER A 80 7.80 6.89 -3.88
C SER A 80 6.37 6.56 -4.32
N GLY A 81 5.53 7.57 -4.59
CA GLY A 81 4.15 7.36 -5.04
C GLY A 81 4.02 6.63 -6.37
N PRO A 82 4.65 7.11 -7.46
CA PRO A 82 4.71 6.38 -8.72
C PRO A 82 5.35 5.00 -8.62
N LEU A 83 6.40 4.83 -7.80
CA LEU A 83 7.11 3.56 -7.65
C LEU A 83 6.25 2.50 -6.94
N PHE A 84 5.74 2.79 -5.74
CA PHE A 84 4.87 1.85 -5.02
C PHE A 84 3.53 1.67 -5.72
N GLY A 85 2.96 2.74 -6.29
CA GLY A 85 1.75 2.65 -7.09
C GLY A 85 1.92 1.68 -8.26
N THR A 86 3.01 1.82 -9.02
CA THR A 86 3.33 0.91 -10.13
C THR A 86 3.57 -0.51 -9.66
N PHE A 87 4.30 -0.71 -8.57
CA PHE A 87 4.53 -2.03 -7.97
C PHE A 87 3.21 -2.78 -7.75
N PHE A 88 2.26 -2.16 -7.04
CA PHE A 88 0.97 -2.77 -6.73
C PHE A 88 0.09 -2.97 -7.98
N ILE A 89 0.12 -2.02 -8.94
CA ILE A 89 -0.63 -2.15 -10.20
C ILE A 89 -0.11 -3.33 -11.03
N ARG A 90 1.21 -3.52 -11.10
CA ARG A 90 1.80 -4.67 -11.82
C ARG A 90 1.57 -5.98 -11.07
N ALA A 91 1.66 -5.98 -9.73
CA ALA A 91 1.32 -7.15 -8.92
C ALA A 91 -0.13 -7.59 -9.15
N ALA A 92 -1.08 -6.64 -9.22
CA ALA A 92 -2.47 -6.93 -9.52
C ALA A 92 -2.68 -7.61 -10.88
N GLN A 93 -1.91 -7.22 -11.90
CA GLN A 93 -1.95 -7.82 -13.24
C GLN A 93 -1.41 -9.25 -13.27
N ALA A 94 -0.56 -9.61 -12.31
CA ALA A 94 -0.03 -10.97 -12.14
C ALA A 94 -0.94 -11.88 -11.29
N THR A 95 -1.96 -11.32 -10.63
CA THR A 95 -2.94 -12.05 -9.82
C THR A 95 -4.39 -12.02 -10.35
N PRO A 96 -4.65 -12.08 -11.67
CA PRO A 96 -6.01 -11.99 -12.18
C PRO A 96 -6.82 -13.23 -11.74
N GLY A 97 -7.93 -13.02 -11.03
CA GLY A 97 -8.91 -14.08 -10.78
C GLY A 97 -8.53 -15.15 -9.76
N THR A 98 -7.84 -14.83 -8.66
CA THR A 98 -7.65 -15.77 -7.53
C THR A 98 -8.92 -16.06 -6.72
N ALA A 99 -10.09 -15.65 -7.20
CA ALA A 99 -11.33 -16.37 -6.93
C ALA A 99 -11.32 -17.67 -7.75
N LYS A 100 -10.55 -18.66 -7.31
CA LYS A 100 -10.89 -20.03 -7.67
C LYS A 100 -12.11 -20.41 -6.81
N PRO A 101 -13.20 -20.93 -7.39
CA PRO A 101 -14.30 -21.51 -6.62
C PRO A 101 -13.79 -22.65 -5.72
#